data_AF-A0A2V6GF24-F1
#
_entry.id   AF-A0A2V6GF24-F1
#
_cell.length_a   1.000
_cell.length_b   1.000
_cell.length_c   1.000
_cell.angle_alpha   90.00
_cell.angle_beta   90.00
_cell.angle_gamma   90.00
#
_symmetry.space_group_name_H-M   'P 1'
#
loop_
_entity.id
_entity.type
_entity.pdbx_description
1 polymer ?
#
loop_
_entity_poly.entity_id
_entity_poly.type
_entity_poly.pdbx_seq_one_letter_code
_entity_poly.pdbx_strand_id
1 'polypeptide(L)' 'RLDKEIAKVEAELQTAESKLKNKSFVERAPAAVVGEHRERLRDFSGQLAKLKQAREGLN' A
#
# COMPACT_ATOMS: atom_id res chain seq x y z
N ARG A 1 -15.70 -9.49 -7.84
CA ARG A 1 -15.74 -8.08 -7.37
C ARG A 1 -14.59 -7.81 -6.41
N LEU A 2 -14.44 -8.60 -5.35
CA LEU A 2 -13.29 -8.54 -4.43
C LEU A 2 -11.92 -8.60 -5.13
N ASP A 3 -11.76 -9.46 -6.14
CA ASP A 3 -10.50 -9.56 -6.90
C ASP A 3 -10.08 -8.26 -7.57
N LYS A 4 -11.06 -7.49 -8.08
CA LYS A 4 -10.80 -6.18 -8.69
C LYS A 4 -10.41 -5.15 -7.64
N GLU A 5 -11.02 -5.21 -6.45
CA GLU A 5 -10.66 -4.32 -5.34
C GLU A 5 -9.28 -4.64 -4.78
N ILE A 6 -8.95 -5.93 -4.62
CA ILE A 6 -7.62 -6.42 -4.26
C ILE A 6 -6.59 -5.89 -5.25
N ALA A 7 -6.81 -6.08 -6.56
CA ALA A 7 -5.89 -5.61 -7.59
C ALA A 7 -5.71 -4.07 -7.57
N LYS A 8 -6.78 -3.32 -7.28
CA LYS A 8 -6.70 -1.86 -7.15
C LYS A 8 -5.87 -1.44 -5.94
N VAL A 9 -6.10 -2.05 -4.78
CA VAL A 9 -5.34 -1.76 -3.55
C VAL A 9 -3.89 -2.18 -3.71
N GLU A 10 -3.61 -3.31 -4.37
CA GLU A 10 -2.24 -3.74 -4.70
C GLU A 10 -1.52 -2.74 -5.59
N ALA A 11 -2.18 -2.20 -6.62
CA ALA A 11 -1.59 -1.18 -7.50
C ALA A 11 -1.27 0.12 -6.75
N GLU A 12 -2.16 0.57 -5.86
CA GLU A 12 -1.93 1.76 -5.03
C GLU A 12 -0.79 1.54 -4.03
N LEU A 13 -0.75 0.35 -3.41
CA LEU A 13 0.32 -0.06 -2.49
C LEU A 13 1.67 -0.11 -3.19
N GLN A 14 1.75 -0.74 -4.37
CA GLN A 14 2.97 -0.81 -5.18
C GLN A 14 3.47 0.59 -5.56
N THR A 15 2.56 1.53 -5.82
CA THR A 15 2.92 2.93 -6.12
C THR A 15 3.54 3.61 -4.90
N ALA A 16 2.96 3.43 -3.72
CA ALA A 16 3.51 3.97 -2.47
C ALA A 16 4.86 3.33 -2.11
N GLU A 17 4.99 2.00 -2.25
CA GLU A 17 6.25 1.27 -2.06
C GLU A 17 7.33 1.77 -3.01
N SER A 18 6.99 1.97 -4.28
CA SER A 18 7.94 2.46 -5.30
C SER A 18 8.48 3.84 -4.95
N LYS A 19 7.65 4.73 -4.40
CA LYS A 19 8.09 6.05 -3.90
C LYS A 19 9.03 5.92 -2.71
N LEU A 20 8.72 5.03 -1.76
CA LEU A 20 9.56 4.79 -0.58
C LEU A 20 10.86 4.02 -0.90
N LYS A 21 10.88 3.21 -1.96
CA LYS A 21 12.08 2.51 -2.43
C LYS A 21 13.03 3.44 -3.18
N ASN A 22 12.51 4.52 -3.75
CA ASN A 22 13.31 5.54 -4.39
C ASN A 22 14.09 6.35 -3.33
N LYS A 23 15.37 6.02 -3.17
CA LYS A 23 16.27 6.70 -2.21
C LYS A 23 16.32 8.20 -2.42
N SER A 24 16.32 8.68 -3.66
CA SER A 24 16.30 10.11 -3.97
C SER A 24 15.04 10.80 -3.42
N PHE A 25 13.89 10.10 -3.45
CA PHE A 25 12.67 10.60 -2.82
C PHE A 25 12.79 10.62 -1.30
N VAL A 26 13.26 9.54 -0.68
CA VAL A 26 13.39 9.45 0.79
C VAL A 26 14.41 10.43 1.35
N GLU A 27 15.51 10.67 0.64
CA GLU A 27 16.59 11.57 1.07
C GLU A 27 16.25 13.05 0.86
N ARG A 28 15.42 13.37 -0.14
CA ARG A 28 15.05 14.75 -0.47
C ARG A 28 13.70 15.17 0.10
N ALA A 29 12.80 14.22 0.36
CA ALA A 29 11.48 14.51 0.90
C ALA A 29 11.55 14.79 2.41
N PRO A 30 10.69 15.67 2.94
CA PRO A 30 10.57 15.88 4.36
C PRO A 30 10.23 14.59 5.11
N ALA A 31 10.78 14.41 6.31
CA ALA A 31 10.51 13.24 7.15
C ALA A 31 9.01 13.04 7.43
N ALA A 32 8.24 14.13 7.52
CA ALA A 32 6.78 14.09 7.65
C ALA A 32 6.11 13.43 6.43
N VAL A 33 6.53 13.77 5.20
CA VAL A 33 5.99 13.20 3.96
C VAL A 33 6.38 11.73 3.82
N VAL A 34 7.63 11.37 4.14
CA VAL A 34 8.08 9.98 4.15
C VAL A 34 7.32 9.17 5.21
N GLY A 35 7.07 9.76 6.37
CA GLY A 35 6.27 9.20 7.46
C GLY A 35 4.83 8.92 7.02
N GLU A 36 4.17 9.91 6.43
CA GLU A 36 2.81 9.78 5.88
C GLU A 36 2.74 8.69 4.81
N HIS A 37 3.72 8.63 3.89
CA HIS A 37 3.77 7.56 2.90
C HIS A 37 3.94 6.18 3.53
N ARG A 38 4.75 6.05 4.58
CA ARG A 38 4.92 4.78 5.32
C ARG A 38 3.65 4.40 6.08
N GLU A 39 2.96 5.37 6.66
CA GLU A 39 1.68 5.14 7.33
C GLU A 39 0.63 4.67 6.33
N ARG A 40 0.49 5.38 5.21
CA ARG A 40 -0.42 5.01 4.13
C ARG A 40 -0.09 3.63 3.53
N LEU A 41 1.19 3.26 3.49
CA LEU A 41 1.62 1.91 3.11
C LEU A 41 1.05 0.84 4.06
N ARG A 42 1.13 1.09 5.37
CA ARG A 42 0.60 0.17 6.39
C ARG A 42 -0.91 0.08 6.31
N ASP A 43 -1.59 1.21 6.10
CA ASP A 43 -3.04 1.24 5.95
C ASP A 43 -3.50 0.42 4.75
N PHE A 44 -2.88 0.62 3.59
CA PHE A 44 -3.18 -0.16 2.38
C PHE A 44 -2.84 -1.63 2.56
N SER A 45 -1.73 -1.95 3.24
CA SER A 45 -1.35 -3.33 3.55
C SER A 45 -2.40 -4.02 4.43
N GLY A 46 -2.90 -3.30 5.45
CA GLY A 46 -3.96 -3.79 6.34
C GLY A 46 -5.30 -3.97 5.62
N GLN A 47 -5.67 -3.03 4.74
CA GLN A 47 -6.87 -3.16 3.90
C GLN A 47 -6.75 -4.34 2.95
N LEU A 48 -5.60 -4.51 2.29
CA LEU A 48 -5.32 -5.62 1.39
C LEU A 48 -5.42 -6.96 2.12
N ALA A 49 -4.84 -7.07 3.32
CA ALA A 49 -4.90 -8.27 4.12
C ALA A 49 -6.35 -8.67 4.46
N LYS A 50 -7.17 -7.69 4.88
CA LYS A 50 -8.60 -7.92 5.14
C LYS A 50 -9.36 -8.37 3.89
N LEU A 51 -9.10 -7.74 2.74
CA LEU A 51 -9.73 -8.11 1.48
C LEU A 51 -9.31 -9.51 1.02
N LYS A 52 -8.03 -9.86 1.17
CA LYS A 52 -7.50 -11.20 0.86
C LYS A 52 -8.12 -12.27 1.77
N GLN A 53 -8.19 -12.02 3.08
CA GLN A 53 -8.86 -12.92 4.03
C GLN A 53 -10.35 -13.11 3.69
N ALA A 54 -11.06 -12.02 3.38
CA ALA A 54 -12.47 -12.10 2.98
C ALA A 54 -12.67 -12.88 1.68
N ARG A 55 -11.74 -12.77 0.72
CA ARG A 55 -11.74 -13.56 -0.51
C ARG A 55 -11.45 -15.03 -0.25
N GLU A 56 -10.49 -15.33 0.62
CA GLU A 56 -10.10 -16.71 0.94
C GLU A 56 -11.23 -17.47 1.65
N GLY A 57 -11.96 -16.82 2.56
CA GLY A 57 -13.12 -17.42 3.23
C GLY A 57 -14.36 -17.62 2.34
N LEU A 58 -14.32 -17.19 1.08
CA LEU A 58 -15.37 -17.41 0.08
C LEU A 58 -15.04 -18.55 -0.90
N ASN A 59 -13.86 -19.17 -0.79
CA ASN A 59 -13.45 -20.36 -1.52
C ASN A 59 -13.67 -21.63 -0.69
#